data_AF-A0A432ZY29-F1
#
_entry.id   AF-A0A432ZY29-F1
#
_cell.length_a   1.000
_cell.length_b   1.000
_cell.length_c   1.000
_cell.angle_alpha   90.00
_cell.angle_beta   90.00
_cell.angle_gamma   90.00
#
_symmetry.space_group_name_H-M   'P 1'
#
loop_
_entity.id
_entity.type
_entity.pdbx_description
1 polymer ?
#
loop_
_entity_poly.entity_id
_entity_poly.type
_entity_poly.pdbx_seq_one_letter_code
_entity_poly.pdbx_strand_id
1 'polypeptide(L)'
;MSQSQIYSLWILLEGYESPRRLHNLTFDLQTEADLSDLAPHLISRFNNELANVSGLSLKFFNYDDRTEDLPLDTTLKVVEQDMSATKPLVVRYPLSGNTIVINLRFLGTPAKIRLPHTTGVWYMLLAETKEKYERLQEDENKFYFVDQETKKETIDKEFTFNDLVKKTKPDCEDEITINLLIRIKGL
;
A
#
# COMPACT_ATOMS: atom_id res chain seq x y z
N MET A 1 18.08 36.66 3.78
CA MET A 1 17.76 35.68 2.74
C MET A 1 17.50 34.38 3.46
N SER A 2 16.27 33.83 3.43
CA SER A 2 16.06 32.50 4.00
C SER A 2 16.77 31.51 3.08
N GLN A 3 17.71 30.80 3.67
CA GLN A 3 18.38 29.67 3.05
C GLN A 3 17.33 28.55 2.93
N SER A 4 17.30 27.78 1.82
CA SER A 4 16.36 26.68 1.63
C SER A 4 17.05 25.38 1.23
N GLN A 5 16.53 24.25 1.70
CA GLN A 5 16.89 22.91 1.24
C GLN A 5 16.08 22.60 -0.03
N ILE A 6 16.71 21.98 -1.03
CA ILE A 6 16.05 21.63 -2.29
C ILE A 6 16.28 20.15 -2.57
N TYR A 7 15.20 19.39 -2.72
CA TYR A 7 15.24 17.96 -3.02
C TYR A 7 14.64 17.64 -4.40
N SER A 8 15.09 16.52 -4.98
CA SER A 8 14.53 15.91 -6.17
C SER A 8 14.24 14.41 -5.94
N LEU A 9 12.99 14.08 -5.66
CA LEU A 9 12.58 12.72 -5.28
C LEU A 9 11.83 12.00 -6.40
N TRP A 10 12.05 10.69 -6.52
CA TRP A 10 11.21 9.81 -7.33
C TRP A 10 10.08 9.27 -6.47
N ILE A 11 8.83 9.61 -6.81
CA ILE A 11 7.63 9.24 -6.06
C ILE A 11 6.76 8.31 -6.90
N LEU A 12 6.38 7.18 -6.35
CA LEU A 12 5.36 6.28 -6.88
C LEU A 12 4.13 6.34 -5.97
N LEU A 13 3.03 6.91 -6.47
CA LEU A 13 1.73 6.68 -5.83
C LEU A 13 1.36 5.21 -6.03
N GLU A 14 1.13 4.49 -4.94
CA GLU A 14 0.78 3.07 -5.00
C GLU A 14 -0.53 2.88 -5.78
N GLY A 15 -0.58 1.88 -6.65
CA GLY A 15 -1.67 1.67 -7.62
C GLY A 15 -1.43 2.31 -9.00
N TYR A 16 -0.42 3.18 -9.16
CA TYR A 16 -0.01 3.71 -10.46
C TYR A 16 1.14 2.91 -11.07
N GLU A 17 1.22 2.90 -12.41
CA GLU A 17 2.21 2.09 -13.13
C GLU A 17 3.63 2.69 -13.12
N SER A 18 3.75 4.02 -13.02
CA SER A 18 5.03 4.70 -13.24
C SER A 18 5.31 5.77 -12.18
N PRO A 19 6.55 5.84 -11.64
CA PRO A 19 6.93 6.90 -10.73
C PRO A 19 7.06 8.23 -11.45
N ARG A 20 6.83 9.31 -10.71
CA ARG A 20 7.06 10.69 -11.15
C ARG A 20 8.24 11.28 -10.39
N ARG A 21 9.14 11.95 -11.10
CA ARG A 21 10.20 12.74 -10.46
C ARG A 21 9.63 14.10 -10.07
N LEU A 22 9.62 14.39 -8.77
CA LEU A 22 9.30 15.71 -8.25
C LEU A 22 10.60 16.49 -8.06
N HIS A 23 10.70 17.63 -8.73
CA HIS A 23 11.82 18.55 -8.62
C HIS A 23 11.45 19.79 -7.82
N ASN A 24 12.46 20.47 -7.28
CA ASN A 24 12.32 21.74 -6.59
C ASN A 24 11.37 21.63 -5.39
N LEU A 25 11.53 20.57 -4.59
CA LEU A 25 10.88 20.45 -3.30
C LEU A 25 11.69 21.28 -2.30
N THR A 26 11.16 22.46 -1.96
CA THR A 26 11.86 23.47 -1.18
C THR A 26 11.35 23.49 0.26
N PHE A 27 12.27 23.35 1.22
CA PHE A 27 11.99 23.38 2.66
C PHE A 27 12.86 24.42 3.38
N ASP A 28 12.43 24.86 4.56
CA ASP A 28 13.22 25.77 5.40
C ASP A 28 14.52 25.09 5.87
N LEU A 29 15.64 25.81 5.87
CA LEU A 29 16.94 25.27 6.29
C LEU A 29 17.10 25.17 7.82
N GLN A 30 16.17 25.71 8.61
CA GLN A 30 16.28 25.66 10.07
C GLN A 30 16.17 24.25 10.66
N THR A 31 15.51 23.33 9.95
CA THR A 31 15.37 21.92 10.31
C THR A 31 15.71 21.04 9.12
N GLU A 32 16.22 19.83 9.38
CA GLU A 32 16.35 18.83 8.32
C GLU A 32 14.96 18.33 7.97
N ALA A 33 14.54 18.54 6.71
CA ALA A 33 13.22 18.13 6.27
C ALA A 33 13.06 16.61 6.30
N ASP A 34 11.87 16.15 6.67
CA ASP A 34 11.52 14.73 6.78
C ASP A 34 10.27 14.34 5.96
N LEU A 35 9.82 13.09 6.11
CA LEU A 35 8.64 12.58 5.42
C LEU A 35 7.33 13.25 5.90
N SER A 36 7.26 13.68 7.16
CA SER A 36 6.13 14.48 7.67
C SER A 36 6.04 15.82 6.95
N ASP A 37 7.16 16.49 6.72
CA ASP A 37 7.22 17.73 5.93
C ASP A 37 6.86 17.50 4.46
N LEU A 38 7.24 16.35 3.88
CA LEU A 38 6.96 16.01 2.49
C LEU A 38 5.46 15.77 2.22
N ALA A 39 4.73 15.17 3.15
CA ALA A 39 3.32 14.78 2.98
C ALA A 39 2.39 15.90 2.42
N PRO A 40 2.35 17.12 3.00
CA PRO A 40 1.53 18.21 2.46
C PRO A 40 1.96 18.66 1.06
N HIS A 41 3.26 18.59 0.73
CA HIS A 41 3.74 18.90 -0.62
C HIS A 41 3.23 17.87 -1.64
N LEU A 42 3.20 16.59 -1.28
CA LEU A 42 2.67 15.55 -2.16
C LEU A 42 1.19 15.73 -2.45
N ILE A 43 0.39 16.08 -1.43
CA ILE A 43 -1.04 16.37 -1.62
C ILE A 43 -1.23 17.54 -2.59
N SER A 44 -0.44 18.60 -2.44
CA SER A 44 -0.49 19.74 -3.36
C SER A 44 -0.10 19.36 -4.79
N ARG A 45 0.93 18.54 -4.97
CA ARG A 45 1.46 18.15 -6.28
C ARG A 45 0.61 17.10 -7.00
N PHE A 46 -0.02 16.21 -6.26
CA PHE A 46 -0.90 15.15 -6.74
C PHE A 46 -2.36 15.44 -6.36
N ASN A 47 -2.78 16.71 -6.50
CA ASN A 47 -4.08 17.16 -6.02
C ASN A 47 -5.24 16.40 -6.67
N ASN A 48 -5.12 15.90 -7.90
CA ASN A 48 -6.18 15.13 -8.54
C ASN A 48 -6.32 13.74 -7.90
N GLU A 49 -5.20 13.12 -7.55
CA GLU A 49 -5.12 11.80 -6.98
C GLU A 49 -5.37 11.80 -5.45
N LEU A 50 -4.98 12.88 -4.76
CA LEU A 50 -4.97 13.00 -3.30
C LEU A 50 -5.90 14.10 -2.75
N ALA A 51 -6.81 14.67 -3.55
CA ALA A 51 -7.67 15.81 -3.17
C ALA A 51 -8.35 15.67 -1.79
N ASN A 52 -8.79 14.45 -1.46
CA ASN A 52 -9.55 14.15 -0.25
C ASN A 52 -8.73 13.38 0.80
N VAL A 53 -7.42 13.30 0.61
CA VAL A 53 -6.50 12.56 1.48
C VAL A 53 -5.86 13.53 2.47
N SER A 54 -5.89 13.19 3.76
CA SER A 54 -5.15 13.96 4.78
C SER A 54 -3.66 13.65 4.70
N GLY A 55 -2.80 14.65 4.91
CA GLY A 55 -1.34 14.46 4.93
C GLY A 55 -0.91 13.43 5.97
N LEU A 56 -1.63 13.39 7.10
CA LEU A 56 -1.41 12.44 8.19
C LEU A 56 -1.80 11.00 7.84
N SER A 57 -2.48 10.78 6.72
CA SER A 57 -2.91 9.45 6.26
C SER A 57 -2.01 8.88 5.16
N LEU A 58 -1.02 9.64 4.70
CA LEU A 58 0.00 9.11 3.79
C LEU A 58 0.95 8.22 4.57
N LYS A 59 1.23 7.05 4.00
CA LYS A 59 2.26 6.15 4.47
C LYS A 59 3.34 5.99 3.40
N PHE A 60 4.57 5.87 3.84
CA PHE A 60 5.76 5.87 3.01
C PHE A 60 6.43 4.52 3.08
N PHE A 61 6.90 4.00 1.96
CA PHE A 61 7.50 2.67 1.88
C PHE A 61 8.69 2.68 0.94
N ASN A 62 9.61 1.76 1.19
CA ASN A 62 10.65 1.42 0.22
C ASN A 62 10.02 0.70 -0.98
N TYR A 63 10.65 0.79 -2.15
CA TYR A 63 10.14 0.08 -3.31
C TYR A 63 10.19 -1.45 -3.14
N ASP A 64 11.28 -1.94 -2.55
CA ASP A 64 11.56 -3.37 -2.36
C ASP A 64 10.82 -3.96 -1.14
N ASP A 65 10.39 -3.12 -0.18
CA ASP A 65 9.62 -3.51 1.01
C ASP A 65 8.41 -2.58 1.20
N ARG A 66 7.22 -3.13 0.96
CA ARG A 66 5.93 -2.44 1.05
C ARG A 66 5.06 -2.91 2.22
N THR A 67 5.67 -3.64 3.15
CA THR A 67 5.02 -4.17 4.34
C THR A 67 5.30 -3.31 5.55
N GLU A 68 6.53 -2.82 5.69
CA GLU A 68 6.97 -1.96 6.80
C GLU A 68 7.01 -0.49 6.37
N ASP A 69 6.30 0.38 7.09
CA ASP A 69 6.30 1.81 6.80
C ASP A 69 7.59 2.49 7.25
N LEU A 70 8.05 3.44 6.43
CA LEU A 70 9.13 4.34 6.78
C LEU A 70 8.63 5.30 7.88
N PRO A 71 9.37 5.47 8.99
CA PRO A 71 9.05 6.43 10.03
C PRO A 71 8.94 7.86 9.47
N LEU A 72 7.96 8.63 9.94
CA LEU A 72 7.71 9.98 9.43
C LEU A 72 8.87 10.96 9.69
N ASP A 73 9.70 10.70 10.69
CA ASP A 73 10.92 11.43 11.01
C ASP A 73 12.14 11.01 10.18
N THR A 74 11.96 10.11 9.19
CA THR A 74 13.02 9.78 8.22
C THR A 74 13.35 11.00 7.37
N THR A 75 14.62 11.42 7.39
CA THR A 75 15.03 12.64 6.70
C THR A 75 15.01 12.49 5.18
N LEU A 76 14.62 13.55 4.47
CA LEU A 76 14.54 13.56 3.01
C LEU A 76 15.88 13.36 2.33
N LYS A 77 16.98 13.68 3.03
CA LYS A 77 18.33 13.41 2.55
C LYS A 77 18.63 11.91 2.45
N VAL A 78 18.23 11.12 3.44
CA VAL A 78 18.36 9.66 3.40
C VAL A 78 17.50 9.09 2.28
N VAL A 79 16.25 9.53 2.22
CA VAL A 79 15.28 9.16 1.19
C VAL A 79 15.81 9.46 -0.23
N GLU A 80 16.38 10.64 -0.46
CA GLU A 80 16.92 11.03 -1.77
C GLU A 80 18.12 10.17 -2.21
N GLN A 81 18.96 9.75 -1.26
CA GLN A 81 20.16 8.94 -1.55
C GLN A 81 19.82 7.52 -1.98
N ASP A 82 18.76 6.93 -1.43
CA ASP A 82 18.39 5.53 -1.68
C ASP A 82 17.46 5.35 -2.88
N MET A 83 16.99 6.46 -3.47
CA MET A 83 15.93 6.42 -4.48
C MET A 83 16.40 6.65 -5.90
N SER A 84 15.69 5.99 -6.81
CA SER A 84 15.90 6.10 -8.25
C SER A 84 14.59 5.95 -9.01
N ALA A 85 14.63 6.18 -10.33
CA ALA A 85 13.48 5.90 -11.19
C ALA A 85 13.01 4.44 -11.10
N THR A 86 13.92 3.51 -10.82
CA THR A 86 13.62 2.08 -10.68
C THR A 86 13.27 1.65 -9.26
N LYS A 87 13.61 2.47 -8.27
CA LYS A 87 13.34 2.27 -6.84
C LYS A 87 12.82 3.56 -6.21
N PRO A 88 11.60 4.00 -6.56
CA PRO A 88 11.00 5.23 -6.05
C PRO A 88 10.53 5.09 -4.59
N LEU A 89 10.28 6.22 -3.93
CA LEU A 89 9.48 6.26 -2.69
C LEU A 89 8.06 5.82 -3.03
N VAL A 90 7.57 4.79 -2.37
CA VAL A 90 6.18 4.35 -2.55
C VAL A 90 5.31 5.09 -1.54
N VAL A 91 4.23 5.69 -2.02
CA VAL A 91 3.27 6.44 -1.21
C VAL A 91 1.93 5.71 -1.24
N ARG A 92 1.55 5.17 -0.10
CA ARG A 92 0.25 4.53 0.14
C ARG A 92 -0.71 5.54 0.75
N TYR A 93 -1.96 5.48 0.35
CA TYR A 93 -3.00 6.40 0.83
C TYR A 93 -4.36 5.69 0.96
N PRO A 94 -5.25 6.19 1.84
CA PRO A 94 -6.60 5.65 1.97
C PRO A 94 -7.44 5.90 0.72
N LEU A 95 -8.22 4.90 0.33
CA LEU A 95 -9.22 4.98 -0.75
C LEU A 95 -10.63 5.29 -0.19
N SER A 96 -10.91 4.88 1.05
CA SER A 96 -12.13 5.21 1.79
C SER A 96 -11.94 4.97 3.29
N GLY A 97 -12.94 5.33 4.10
CA GLY A 97 -13.00 4.97 5.52
C GLY A 97 -13.42 3.52 5.80
N ASN A 98 -13.75 2.74 4.76
CA ASN A 98 -14.26 1.38 4.92
C ASN A 98 -13.18 0.43 5.45
N THR A 99 -13.63 -0.59 6.18
CA THR A 99 -12.79 -1.73 6.57
C THR A 99 -13.01 -2.88 5.60
N ILE A 100 -11.94 -3.49 5.11
CA ILE A 100 -12.00 -4.71 4.30
C ILE A 100 -11.85 -5.90 5.24
N VAL A 101 -12.85 -6.77 5.24
CA VAL A 101 -12.88 -7.97 6.06
C VAL A 101 -12.72 -9.18 5.18
N ILE A 102 -11.57 -9.85 5.28
CA ILE A 102 -11.28 -11.04 4.50
C ILE A 102 -11.46 -12.29 5.38
N ASN A 103 -12.41 -13.13 5.01
CA ASN A 103 -12.56 -14.47 5.55
C ASN A 103 -11.75 -15.44 4.69
N LEU A 104 -10.67 -15.97 5.27
CA LEU A 104 -9.77 -16.90 4.61
C LEU A 104 -10.09 -18.34 5.00
N ARG A 105 -9.86 -19.25 4.05
CA ARG A 105 -9.78 -20.68 4.33
C ARG A 105 -8.57 -21.27 3.64
N PHE A 106 -7.77 -22.04 4.36
CA PHE A 106 -6.65 -22.80 3.81
C PHE A 106 -6.62 -24.20 4.39
N LEU A 107 -6.66 -25.24 3.53
CA LEU A 107 -6.69 -26.65 3.92
C LEU A 107 -7.74 -26.99 5.00
N GLY A 108 -8.89 -26.30 4.98
CA GLY A 108 -9.97 -26.47 5.96
C GLY A 108 -9.87 -25.56 7.20
N THR A 109 -8.71 -24.96 7.45
CA THR A 109 -8.50 -24.02 8.57
C THR A 109 -9.01 -22.63 8.19
N PRO A 110 -9.94 -22.03 8.96
CA PRO A 110 -10.41 -20.67 8.73
C PRO A 110 -9.51 -19.63 9.43
N ALA A 111 -9.42 -18.43 8.86
CA ALA A 111 -8.87 -17.24 9.52
C ALA A 111 -9.63 -15.99 9.07
N LYS A 112 -9.60 -14.93 9.90
CA LYS A 112 -10.18 -13.63 9.58
C LYS A 112 -9.10 -12.57 9.63
N ILE A 113 -9.06 -11.71 8.62
CA ILE A 113 -8.15 -10.56 8.48
C ILE A 113 -9.01 -9.30 8.33
N ARG A 114 -8.59 -8.19 8.95
CA ARG A 114 -9.25 -6.88 8.85
C ARG A 114 -8.22 -5.85 8.41
N LEU A 115 -8.43 -5.26 7.23
CA LEU A 115 -7.50 -4.32 6.62
C LEU A 115 -8.19 -2.96 6.36
N PRO A 116 -7.46 -1.84 6.46
CA PRO A 116 -7.98 -0.56 6.02
C PRO A 116 -8.07 -0.52 4.48
N HIS A 117 -9.11 0.12 3.93
CA HIS A 117 -9.25 0.29 2.48
C HIS A 117 -8.26 1.35 1.96
N THR A 118 -7.07 0.88 1.59
CA THR A 118 -5.95 1.68 1.08
C THR A 118 -5.44 1.12 -0.25
N THR A 119 -4.59 1.88 -0.94
CA THR A 119 -3.96 1.43 -2.18
C THR A 119 -3.05 0.21 -2.04
N GLY A 120 -2.60 -0.15 -0.84
CA GLY A 120 -1.74 -1.32 -0.64
C GLY A 120 -2.40 -2.49 0.10
N VAL A 121 -3.72 -2.55 0.10
CA VAL A 121 -4.47 -3.66 0.71
C VAL A 121 -4.00 -5.03 0.22
N TRP A 122 -3.60 -5.14 -1.05
CA TRP A 122 -3.07 -6.38 -1.60
C TRP A 122 -1.79 -6.86 -0.90
N TYR A 123 -0.83 -5.96 -0.68
CA TYR A 123 0.43 -6.30 0.00
C TYR A 123 0.18 -6.68 1.46
N MET A 124 -0.70 -5.94 2.15
CA MET A 124 -1.10 -6.25 3.53
C MET A 124 -1.79 -7.61 3.64
N LEU A 125 -2.70 -7.93 2.71
CA LEU A 125 -3.37 -9.23 2.66
C LEU A 125 -2.37 -10.38 2.49
N LEU A 126 -1.39 -10.24 1.60
CA LEU A 126 -0.36 -11.26 1.40
C LEU A 126 0.48 -11.47 2.66
N ALA A 127 0.91 -10.38 3.31
CA ALA A 127 1.71 -10.43 4.52
C ALA A 127 0.95 -11.09 5.68
N GLU A 128 -0.23 -10.58 6.02
CA GLU A 128 -1.04 -11.14 7.11
C GLU A 128 -1.49 -12.58 6.83
N THR A 129 -1.72 -12.95 5.57
CA THR A 129 -2.03 -14.34 5.21
C THR A 129 -0.88 -15.28 5.59
N LYS A 130 0.38 -14.90 5.33
CA LYS A 130 1.55 -15.69 5.72
C LYS A 130 1.69 -15.79 7.24
N GLU A 131 1.39 -14.73 7.96
CA GLU A 131 1.39 -14.75 9.43
C GLU A 131 0.34 -15.70 10.01
N LYS A 132 -0.86 -15.77 9.39
CA LYS A 132 -1.94 -16.67 9.85
C LYS A 132 -1.70 -18.15 9.55
N TYR A 133 -0.88 -18.47 8.54
CA TYR A 133 -0.68 -19.84 8.08
C TYR A 133 0.81 -20.15 7.92
N GLU A 134 1.40 -20.78 8.93
CA GLU A 134 2.84 -21.15 8.96
C GLU A 134 3.32 -21.83 7.67
N ARG A 135 2.50 -22.74 7.12
CA ARG A 135 2.84 -23.45 5.87
C ARG A 135 3.03 -22.52 4.67
N LEU A 136 2.47 -21.31 4.67
CA LEU A 136 2.66 -20.32 3.59
C LEU A 136 3.91 -19.45 3.78
N GLN A 137 4.61 -19.59 4.91
CA GLN A 137 5.86 -18.88 5.19
C GLN A 137 7.06 -19.52 4.49
N GLU A 138 6.96 -20.79 4.09
CA GLU A 138 7.97 -21.48 3.28
C GLU A 138 8.10 -20.79 1.91
N ASP A 139 9.31 -20.33 1.55
CA ASP A 139 9.56 -19.52 0.34
C ASP A 139 9.15 -20.21 -0.98
N GLU A 140 9.11 -21.54 -1.00
CA GLU A 140 8.66 -22.34 -2.12
C GLU A 140 7.13 -22.30 -2.33
N ASN A 141 6.37 -21.99 -1.29
CA ASN A 141 4.91 -22.01 -1.30
C ASN A 141 4.32 -20.70 -1.83
N LYS A 142 4.50 -20.49 -3.15
CA LYS A 142 3.74 -19.45 -3.87
C LYS A 142 2.25 -19.79 -3.81
N PHE A 143 1.45 -18.88 -3.29
CA PHE A 143 0.00 -19.07 -3.19
C PHE A 143 -0.78 -18.03 -4.01
N TYR A 144 -2.07 -18.30 -4.16
CA TYR A 144 -3.05 -17.40 -4.75
C TYR A 144 -4.40 -17.58 -4.04
N PHE A 145 -5.31 -16.65 -4.26
CA PHE A 145 -6.65 -16.71 -3.71
C PHE A 145 -7.66 -17.10 -4.80
N VAL A 146 -8.76 -17.70 -4.38
CA VAL A 146 -9.93 -17.94 -5.21
C VAL A 146 -11.13 -17.36 -4.47
N ASP A 147 -11.91 -16.55 -5.17
CA ASP A 147 -13.17 -16.05 -4.63
C ASP A 147 -14.15 -17.21 -4.40
N GLN A 148 -14.66 -17.31 -3.17
CA GLN A 148 -15.59 -18.38 -2.78
C GLN A 148 -17.01 -18.15 -3.26
N GLU A 149 -17.39 -16.92 -3.61
CA GLU A 149 -18.73 -16.61 -4.10
C GLU A 149 -18.90 -17.08 -5.54
N THR A 150 -17.98 -16.68 -6.43
CA THR A 150 -17.98 -17.14 -7.83
C THR A 150 -17.36 -18.53 -8.00
N LYS A 151 -16.52 -18.97 -7.05
CA LYS A 151 -15.74 -20.23 -7.06
C LYS A 151 -14.86 -20.44 -8.29
N LYS A 152 -14.62 -19.40 -9.09
CA LYS A 152 -13.95 -19.51 -10.39
C LYS A 152 -12.88 -18.45 -10.62
N GLU A 153 -13.02 -17.29 -10.00
CA GLU A 153 -12.06 -16.21 -10.22
C GLU A 153 -10.79 -16.45 -9.41
N THR A 154 -9.68 -16.61 -10.15
CA THR A 154 -8.33 -16.67 -9.58
C THR A 154 -7.83 -15.25 -9.32
N ILE A 155 -7.38 -15.02 -8.09
CA ILE A 155 -6.87 -13.73 -7.63
C ILE A 155 -5.41 -13.93 -7.23
N ASP A 156 -4.52 -13.65 -8.17
CA ASP A 156 -3.07 -13.81 -8.02
C ASP A 156 -2.29 -12.50 -8.21
N LYS A 157 -3.00 -11.38 -8.37
CA LYS A 157 -2.45 -10.05 -8.57
C LYS A 157 -3.37 -8.96 -8.00
N GLU A 158 -2.75 -7.86 -7.63
CA GLU A 158 -3.38 -6.65 -7.08
C GLU A 158 -4.58 -6.16 -7.89
N PHE A 159 -4.44 -6.10 -9.23
CA PHE A 159 -5.51 -5.63 -10.12
C PHE A 159 -6.82 -6.41 -9.94
N THR A 160 -6.75 -7.74 -9.91
CA THR A 160 -7.95 -8.59 -9.79
C THR A 160 -8.57 -8.45 -8.40
N PHE A 161 -7.75 -8.34 -7.35
CA PHE A 161 -8.23 -8.12 -6.00
C PHE A 161 -8.94 -6.77 -5.87
N ASN A 162 -8.35 -5.70 -6.39
CA ASN A 162 -8.93 -4.35 -6.33
C ASN A 162 -10.24 -4.27 -7.12
N ASP A 163 -10.35 -4.97 -8.25
CA ASP A 163 -11.61 -5.06 -9.00
C ASP A 163 -12.71 -5.78 -8.21
N LEU A 164 -12.37 -6.85 -7.49
CA LEU A 164 -13.29 -7.53 -6.57
C LEU A 164 -13.76 -6.59 -5.45
N VAL A 165 -12.84 -5.95 -4.73
CA VAL A 165 -13.16 -4.98 -3.67
C VAL A 165 -14.10 -3.88 -4.18
N LYS A 166 -13.84 -3.35 -5.38
CA LYS A 166 -14.64 -2.28 -5.99
C LYS A 166 -16.07 -2.72 -6.33
N LYS A 167 -16.27 -3.98 -6.69
CA LYS A 167 -17.59 -4.54 -7.03
C LYS A 167 -18.42 -4.92 -5.80
N THR A 168 -17.75 -5.20 -4.68
CA THR A 168 -18.39 -5.56 -3.42
C THR A 168 -18.92 -4.32 -2.71
N LYS A 169 -20.21 -4.33 -2.37
CA LYS A 169 -20.83 -3.23 -1.62
C LYS A 169 -20.48 -3.36 -0.13
N PRO A 170 -20.15 -2.25 0.56
CA PRO A 170 -20.07 -2.24 2.00
C PRO A 170 -21.41 -2.63 2.63
N ASP A 171 -21.37 -3.28 3.78
CA ASP A 171 -22.54 -3.55 4.61
C ASP A 171 -22.95 -2.32 5.44
N CYS A 172 -23.86 -2.51 6.40
CA CYS A 172 -24.35 -1.43 7.27
C CYS A 172 -23.32 -0.93 8.29
N GLU A 173 -22.19 -1.62 8.47
CA GLU A 173 -21.08 -1.24 9.34
C GLU A 173 -19.91 -0.65 8.54
N ASP A 174 -20.13 -0.28 7.28
CA ASP A 174 -19.11 0.18 6.33
C ASP A 174 -18.00 -0.87 6.10
N GLU A 175 -18.31 -2.17 6.28
CA GLU A 175 -17.38 -3.27 6.03
C GLU A 175 -17.57 -3.87 4.63
N ILE A 176 -16.46 -4.03 3.91
CA ILE A 176 -16.41 -4.78 2.65
C ILE A 176 -15.98 -6.22 2.99
N THR A 177 -16.94 -7.14 3.04
CA THR A 177 -16.65 -8.54 3.36
C THR A 177 -16.32 -9.35 2.09
N ILE A 178 -15.19 -10.05 2.10
CA ILE A 178 -14.72 -10.88 0.99
C ILE A 178 -14.37 -12.28 1.51
N ASN A 179 -14.84 -13.32 0.83
CA ASN A 179 -14.61 -14.72 1.20
C ASN A 179 -13.61 -15.37 0.23
N LEU A 180 -12.42 -15.70 0.72
CA LEU A 180 -11.33 -16.21 -0.11
C LEU A 180 -10.87 -17.61 0.32
N LEU A 181 -10.59 -18.45 -0.66
CA LEU A 181 -9.94 -19.74 -0.49
C LEU A 181 -8.48 -19.63 -0.94
N ILE A 182 -7.54 -20.09 -0.12
CA ILE A 182 -6.13 -20.08 -0.45
C ILE A 182 -5.75 -21.39 -1.16
N ARG A 183 -4.92 -21.27 -2.19
CA ARG A 183 -4.34 -22.38 -2.96
C ARG A 183 -2.84 -22.17 -3.13
N ILE A 184 -2.07 -23.25 -3.04
CA ILE A 184 -0.63 -23.24 -3.36
C ILE A 184 -0.47 -23.56 -4.84
N LYS A 185 0.40 -22.83 -5.55
CA LYS A 185 0.72 -23.08 -6.96
C LYS A 185 1.48 -24.40 -7.07
N GLY A 186 0.98 -25.32 -7.91
CA GLY A 186 1.63 -26.61 -8.16
C GLY A 186 1.19 -27.75 -7.23
N LEU A 187 0.19 -27.52 -6.36
CA LEU A 187 -0.47 -28.53 -5.54
C LEU A 187 -1.96 -28.66 -5.88
#